data_AF-A0A0F9D9E9-F1
#
_entry.id   AF-A0A0F9D9E9-F1
#
_cell.length_a   1.000
_cell.length_b   1.000
_cell.length_c   1.000
_cell.angle_alpha   90.00
_cell.angle_beta   90.00
_cell.angle_gamma   90.00
#
_symmetry.space_group_name_H-M   'P 1'
#
loop_
_entity.id
_entity.type
_entity.pdbx_description
1 polymer ?
#
loop_
_entity_poly.entity_id
_entity_poly.type
_entity_poly.pdbx_seq_one_letter_code
_entity_poly.pdbx_strand_id
1 'polypeptide(L)'
;FQIGQLFNTPRADVWDGGDLTFDASSVGIAGEDQFGTIESTSGFLSRGVSRPLTAYGGDGGDIFSVYHNTAVIRLEGEAGNDEFIVRAFALVDPEEGDEQETSEIEGGAGDDLIQYAINAPVSIDGGAGTDTVVIIGTELPDNFVVTNEGITGAGLSVTFDNVEMAEVDGLEGDDNFFILSTSEGVVTTIIGGMGSDTFSVLGDVTETVVGGAQLEGEPGVITHTISTDDGQYSPIRVDGVLVTISEAAEGQTAVAITELGRTIVSEFGLTDTYSIQLLGTIPTEATILYLVVSAGVPSTTDQEEDPASDTLLVSTDGTTFNRAVVLTFNSLTNWSVPRTITVQAIEDSAAEGERVALISHSIISTDASLEAIALPDVQVTIVDDDKFGIIITESDGTTVVHEGGAIGVLASDTYTVELTHSLAGSDEVVVDLQHGADVNLSHGYPAYLAHVHQRRDPVHRQGHSAGRRRSGEYRAPENRTRHQHRPVDRFPV
;
A
#
# COMPACT_ATOMS: atom_id res chain seq x y z
N PHE A 1 15.47 1.29 -15.64
CA PHE A 1 16.17 0.86 -14.41
C PHE A 1 16.38 -0.66 -14.42
N GLN A 2 17.56 -1.13 -14.00
CA GLN A 2 17.83 -2.57 -13.83
C GLN A 2 18.27 -2.83 -12.39
N ILE A 3 17.46 -3.58 -11.64
CA ILE A 3 17.65 -3.92 -10.23
C ILE A 3 17.94 -5.41 -10.14
N GLY A 4 19.16 -5.74 -9.70
CA GLY A 4 19.70 -7.09 -9.83
C GLY A 4 20.12 -7.41 -11.26
N GLN A 5 21.05 -8.36 -11.42
CA GLN A 5 21.61 -8.78 -12.69
C GLN A 5 21.78 -10.30 -12.72
N LEU A 6 21.67 -10.87 -13.92
CA LEU A 6 21.92 -12.29 -14.17
C LEU A 6 23.21 -12.43 -14.99
N PHE A 7 24.10 -13.32 -14.56
CA PHE A 7 25.38 -13.59 -15.21
C PHE A 7 25.49 -15.03 -15.70
N ASN A 8 26.24 -15.26 -16.77
CA ASN A 8 26.52 -16.62 -17.24
C ASN A 8 27.60 -17.34 -16.42
N THR A 9 28.32 -16.64 -15.55
CA THR A 9 29.39 -17.19 -14.70
C THR A 9 29.35 -16.55 -13.32
N PRO A 10 29.86 -17.23 -12.27
CA PRO A 10 30.00 -16.63 -10.94
C PRO A 10 30.82 -15.34 -11.00
N ARG A 11 30.56 -14.43 -10.06
CA ARG A 11 31.33 -13.19 -9.90
C ARG A 11 32.44 -13.29 -8.85
N ALA A 12 32.57 -14.43 -8.17
CA ALA A 12 33.67 -14.78 -7.27
C ALA A 12 33.97 -16.30 -7.35
N ASP A 13 35.21 -16.70 -7.04
CA ASP A 13 35.70 -18.06 -7.34
C ASP A 13 35.21 -19.17 -6.40
N VAL A 14 35.00 -18.93 -5.11
CA VAL A 14 34.55 -19.95 -4.15
C VAL A 14 33.88 -19.29 -2.94
N TRP A 15 32.70 -19.78 -2.57
CA TRP A 15 32.10 -19.59 -1.24
C TRP A 15 32.63 -20.70 -0.32
N ASP A 16 33.55 -20.40 0.60
CA ASP A 16 33.98 -21.34 1.65
C ASP A 16 33.51 -20.78 3.01
N GLY A 17 32.34 -21.21 3.46
CA GLY A 17 31.88 -21.02 4.84
C GLY A 17 31.92 -19.58 5.37
N GLY A 18 31.61 -18.60 4.52
CA GLY A 18 31.54 -17.18 4.89
C GLY A 18 32.81 -16.35 4.64
N ASP A 19 33.86 -16.92 4.04
CA ASP A 19 35.01 -16.15 3.51
C ASP A 19 35.11 -16.34 1.99
N LEU A 20 35.01 -15.24 1.25
CA LEU A 20 35.22 -15.24 -0.20
C LEU A 20 36.71 -15.47 -0.43
N THR A 21 37.13 -16.69 -0.77
CA THR A 21 38.54 -16.95 -1.06
C THR A 21 38.85 -16.45 -2.48
N PHE A 22 39.49 -15.29 -2.54
CA PHE A 22 39.80 -14.57 -3.77
C PHE A 22 41.01 -15.19 -4.49
N ASP A 23 40.80 -15.83 -5.65
CA ASP A 23 41.86 -16.04 -6.63
C ASP A 23 41.66 -15.11 -7.83
N ALA A 24 42.27 -13.91 -7.76
CA ALA A 24 42.23 -12.92 -8.84
C ALA A 24 42.81 -13.43 -10.19
N SER A 25 43.35 -14.65 -10.25
CA SER A 25 43.89 -15.25 -11.47
C SER A 25 42.93 -16.16 -12.25
N SER A 26 41.75 -16.53 -11.71
CA SER A 26 40.87 -17.53 -12.37
C SER A 26 39.78 -16.95 -13.29
N VAL A 27 39.16 -15.81 -12.93
CA VAL A 27 37.89 -15.38 -13.60
C VAL A 27 38.04 -14.22 -14.57
N GLY A 28 39.17 -13.50 -14.57
CA GLY A 28 39.36 -12.33 -15.45
C GLY A 28 38.39 -11.17 -15.16
N ILE A 29 37.77 -11.15 -13.98
CA ILE A 29 36.86 -10.12 -13.50
C ILE A 29 37.66 -9.09 -12.69
N ALA A 30 37.45 -7.79 -12.95
CA ALA A 30 38.07 -6.72 -12.19
C ALA A 30 37.64 -6.79 -10.72
N GLY A 31 38.53 -6.47 -9.78
CA GLY A 31 38.27 -6.68 -8.35
C GLY A 31 37.03 -5.94 -7.83
N GLU A 32 36.71 -4.80 -8.43
CA GLU A 32 35.50 -4.00 -8.16
C GLU A 32 34.19 -4.66 -8.62
N ASP A 33 34.25 -5.59 -9.58
CA ASP A 33 33.08 -6.28 -10.11
C ASP A 33 32.95 -7.73 -9.57
N GLN A 34 33.71 -8.04 -8.51
CA GLN A 34 33.66 -9.31 -7.78
C GLN A 34 32.73 -9.19 -6.58
N PHE A 35 31.68 -10.02 -6.55
CA PHE A 35 30.70 -10.07 -5.48
C PHE A 35 30.01 -11.45 -5.45
N GLY A 36 29.32 -11.74 -4.35
CA GLY A 36 28.56 -12.98 -4.22
C GLY A 36 27.34 -13.01 -5.13
N THR A 37 27.12 -14.15 -5.78
CA THR A 37 25.94 -14.44 -6.61
C THR A 37 25.24 -15.68 -6.09
N ILE A 38 23.94 -15.77 -6.33
CA ILE A 38 23.09 -16.92 -6.07
C ILE A 38 23.01 -17.73 -7.37
N GLU A 39 23.24 -19.04 -7.31
CA GLU A 39 23.10 -19.90 -8.48
C GLU A 39 21.63 -20.25 -8.71
N SER A 40 21.12 -19.87 -9.88
CA SER A 40 19.79 -20.18 -10.37
C SER A 40 19.87 -21.07 -11.59
N THR A 41 18.75 -21.69 -11.94
CA THR A 41 18.59 -22.50 -13.15
C THR A 41 18.87 -21.72 -14.44
N SER A 42 18.76 -20.38 -14.38
CA SER A 42 19.00 -19.47 -15.49
C SER A 42 20.40 -18.82 -15.48
N GLY A 43 21.21 -19.01 -14.44
CA GLY A 43 22.56 -18.45 -14.32
C GLY A 43 22.90 -18.00 -12.90
N PHE A 44 23.80 -17.04 -12.78
CA PHE A 44 24.26 -16.51 -11.49
C PHE A 44 23.62 -15.16 -11.22
N LEU A 45 22.66 -15.13 -10.31
CA LEU A 45 21.88 -13.95 -9.93
C LEU A 45 22.65 -13.11 -8.90
N SER A 46 22.79 -11.81 -9.14
CA SER A 46 23.31 -10.90 -8.12
C SER A 46 22.31 -10.77 -6.97
N ARG A 47 22.78 -10.53 -5.75
CA ARG A 47 21.91 -10.20 -4.61
C ARG A 47 21.09 -8.92 -4.79
N GLY A 48 21.42 -8.09 -5.78
CA GLY A 48 20.66 -6.89 -6.12
C GLY A 48 20.75 -5.82 -5.03
N VAL A 49 19.63 -5.13 -4.80
CA VAL A 49 19.55 -4.02 -3.84
C VAL A 49 19.43 -4.58 -2.42
N SER A 50 20.39 -4.21 -1.56
CA SER A 50 20.49 -4.69 -0.17
C SER A 50 20.18 -3.65 0.90
N ARG A 51 19.73 -2.47 0.48
CA ARG A 51 19.21 -1.39 1.34
C ARG A 51 18.00 -0.77 0.65
N PRO A 52 17.03 -0.22 1.38
CA PRO A 52 15.84 0.37 0.78
C PRO A 52 16.18 1.32 -0.36
N LEU A 53 15.41 1.21 -1.43
CA LEU A 53 15.57 2.01 -2.64
C LEU A 53 14.23 2.54 -3.07
N THR A 54 14.16 3.85 -3.29
CA THR A 54 13.12 4.48 -4.11
C THR A 54 13.73 4.88 -5.44
N ALA A 55 13.09 4.49 -6.55
CA ALA A 55 13.50 4.86 -7.90
C ALA A 55 12.38 5.64 -8.58
N TYR A 56 12.70 6.82 -9.12
CA TYR A 56 11.79 7.70 -9.84
C TYR A 56 12.07 7.66 -11.34
N GLY A 57 11.04 7.37 -12.14
CA GLY A 57 11.10 7.32 -13.61
C GLY A 57 11.22 8.71 -14.21
N GLY A 58 10.30 9.59 -13.83
CA GLY A 58 10.23 10.96 -14.29
C GLY A 58 9.28 11.10 -15.47
N ASP A 59 9.59 12.03 -16.37
CA ASP A 59 8.87 12.18 -17.63
C ASP A 59 9.26 11.10 -18.64
N GLY A 60 8.28 10.39 -19.20
CA GLY A 60 8.48 9.51 -20.34
C GLY A 60 7.77 8.17 -20.22
N GLY A 61 8.26 7.18 -20.97
CA GLY A 61 7.87 5.80 -20.74
C GLY A 61 9.09 5.05 -20.26
N ASP A 62 9.18 4.87 -18.96
CA ASP A 62 10.30 4.24 -18.27
C ASP A 62 10.06 2.76 -18.06
N ILE A 63 11.16 2.00 -18.06
CA ILE A 63 11.13 0.55 -17.86
C ILE A 63 11.92 0.22 -16.61
N PHE A 64 11.29 -0.42 -15.64
CA PHE A 64 11.91 -0.94 -14.42
C PHE A 64 11.99 -2.46 -14.52
N SER A 65 13.18 -3.03 -14.46
CA SER A 65 13.38 -4.48 -14.46
C SER A 65 13.99 -4.92 -13.15
N VAL A 66 13.27 -5.72 -12.38
CA VAL A 66 13.65 -6.25 -11.06
C VAL A 66 13.89 -7.75 -11.20
N TYR A 67 15.15 -8.15 -11.07
CA TYR A 67 15.56 -9.55 -11.05
C TYR A 67 15.80 -10.05 -9.64
N HIS A 68 16.33 -9.20 -8.75
CA HIS A 68 16.51 -9.55 -7.34
C HIS A 68 16.70 -8.31 -6.47
N ASN A 69 16.17 -8.36 -5.25
CA ASN A 69 16.41 -7.39 -4.19
C ASN A 69 16.28 -8.08 -2.83
N THR A 70 17.22 -7.83 -1.91
CA THR A 70 17.15 -8.33 -0.54
C THR A 70 16.62 -7.28 0.45
N ALA A 71 16.42 -6.04 -0.01
CA ALA A 71 15.75 -4.99 0.74
C ALA A 71 14.55 -4.47 -0.04
N VAL A 72 13.56 -3.92 0.67
CA VAL A 72 12.33 -3.37 0.09
C VAL A 72 12.67 -2.31 -0.94
N ILE A 73 11.95 -2.30 -2.05
CA ILE A 73 12.09 -1.28 -3.09
C ILE A 73 10.73 -0.64 -3.40
N ARG A 74 10.74 0.66 -3.67
CA ARG A 74 9.63 1.41 -4.24
C ARG A 74 10.00 1.92 -5.64
N LEU A 75 9.12 1.72 -6.60
CA LEU A 75 9.28 2.15 -7.99
C LEU A 75 8.16 3.15 -8.31
N GLU A 76 8.54 4.34 -8.76
CA GLU A 76 7.63 5.44 -9.09
C GLU A 76 7.76 5.70 -10.59
N GLY A 77 6.71 5.44 -11.37
CA GLY A 77 6.69 5.72 -12.81
C GLY A 77 6.73 7.23 -13.07
N GLU A 78 5.89 7.95 -12.33
CA GLU A 78 5.61 9.38 -12.50
C GLU A 78 4.80 9.69 -13.75
N ALA A 79 5.36 10.34 -14.77
CA ALA A 79 4.57 10.88 -15.87
C ALA A 79 4.83 10.11 -17.17
N GLY A 80 3.80 9.44 -17.68
CA GLY A 80 3.76 8.83 -18.99
C GLY A 80 3.36 7.36 -18.93
N ASN A 81 3.97 6.52 -19.76
CA ASN A 81 3.52 5.12 -19.86
C ASN A 81 4.66 4.20 -19.46
N ASP A 82 4.63 3.77 -18.21
CA ASP A 82 5.71 3.06 -17.57
C ASP A 82 5.48 1.54 -17.52
N GLU A 83 6.58 0.78 -17.53
CA GLU A 83 6.57 -0.68 -17.51
C GLU A 83 7.44 -1.20 -16.35
N PHE A 84 6.83 -1.99 -15.47
CA PHE A 84 7.49 -2.59 -14.30
C PHE A 84 7.51 -4.10 -14.46
N ILE A 85 8.69 -4.67 -14.68
CA ILE A 85 8.93 -6.09 -14.87
C ILE A 85 9.57 -6.65 -13.61
N VAL A 86 8.89 -7.55 -12.91
CA VAL A 86 9.42 -8.26 -11.73
C VAL A 86 9.48 -9.75 -12.04
N ARG A 87 10.69 -10.31 -11.98
CA ARG A 87 10.95 -11.70 -12.40
C ARG A 87 11.46 -12.56 -11.26
N ALA A 88 10.87 -13.74 -11.13
CA ALA A 88 11.27 -14.80 -10.21
C ALA A 88 12.36 -15.70 -10.81
N PHE A 89 13.10 -16.37 -9.94
CA PHE A 89 14.16 -17.30 -10.33
C PHE A 89 14.14 -18.54 -9.44
N ALA A 90 14.15 -19.73 -10.06
CA ALA A 90 14.35 -20.99 -9.36
C ALA A 90 15.84 -21.21 -9.05
N LEU A 91 16.14 -21.74 -7.87
CA LEU A 91 17.50 -22.07 -7.46
C LEU A 91 17.90 -23.48 -7.93
N VAL A 92 19.19 -23.69 -8.15
CA VAL A 92 19.73 -25.05 -8.35
C VAL A 92 19.82 -25.72 -6.97
N ASP A 93 19.31 -26.94 -6.86
CA ASP A 93 19.30 -27.78 -5.64
C ASP A 93 20.60 -27.63 -4.83
N PRO A 94 20.58 -26.98 -3.65
CA PRO A 94 21.77 -26.83 -2.84
C PRO A 94 22.16 -28.19 -2.30
N GLU A 95 23.33 -28.69 -2.69
CA GLU A 95 23.94 -29.82 -1.98
C GLU A 95 23.94 -29.50 -0.47
N GLU A 96 23.18 -30.30 0.28
CA GLU A 96 23.01 -30.36 1.75
C GLU A 96 24.17 -29.69 2.51
N GLY A 97 24.16 -28.36 2.69
CA GLY A 97 25.30 -27.66 3.31
C GLY A 97 25.38 -26.15 3.15
N ASP A 98 24.75 -25.54 2.14
CA ASP A 98 24.74 -24.08 2.00
C ASP A 98 23.47 -23.50 2.63
N GLU A 99 23.60 -22.99 3.86
CA GLU A 99 22.58 -22.17 4.55
C GLU A 99 22.37 -20.83 3.81
N GLN A 100 21.77 -20.89 2.63
CA GLN A 100 21.21 -19.72 1.94
C GLN A 100 19.79 -19.49 2.47
N GLU A 101 19.26 -18.27 2.37
CA GLU A 101 17.91 -17.94 2.85
C GLU A 101 16.84 -18.62 1.98
N THR A 102 16.64 -19.92 2.23
CA THR A 102 15.77 -20.81 1.45
C THR A 102 14.51 -21.12 2.24
N SER A 103 13.34 -20.95 1.64
CA SER A 103 12.10 -21.56 2.14
C SER A 103 11.96 -22.94 1.51
N GLU A 104 12.09 -23.99 2.32
CA GLU A 104 11.94 -25.38 1.89
C GLU A 104 10.45 -25.72 1.68
N ILE A 105 10.09 -26.23 0.51
CA ILE A 105 8.78 -26.84 0.27
C ILE A 105 8.99 -28.34 -0.04
N GLU A 106 8.58 -29.20 0.89
CA GLU A 106 8.55 -30.66 0.68
C GLU A 106 7.44 -31.03 -0.32
N GLY A 107 7.81 -31.16 -1.60
CA GLY A 107 7.01 -31.87 -2.61
C GLY A 107 6.94 -33.35 -2.25
N GLY A 108 5.78 -33.83 -1.80
CA GLY A 108 5.66 -35.16 -1.18
C GLY A 108 6.27 -36.34 -1.95
N ALA A 109 6.81 -37.31 -1.22
CA ALA A 109 7.19 -38.67 -1.65
C ALA A 109 7.86 -38.79 -3.04
N GLY A 110 8.84 -37.93 -3.26
CA GLY A 110 9.82 -37.87 -4.33
C GLY A 110 10.67 -36.65 -3.99
N ASP A 111 11.99 -36.71 -4.11
CA ASP A 111 12.89 -35.64 -3.65
C ASP A 111 12.78 -34.38 -4.55
N ASP A 112 11.65 -33.67 -4.51
CA ASP A 112 11.37 -32.49 -5.34
C ASP A 112 11.25 -31.25 -4.44
N LEU A 113 12.40 -30.70 -4.02
CA LEU A 113 12.52 -29.43 -3.31
C LEU A 113 12.58 -28.29 -4.33
N ILE A 114 11.48 -27.55 -4.52
CA ILE A 114 11.50 -26.32 -5.35
C ILE A 114 11.95 -25.16 -4.45
N GLN A 115 13.05 -24.52 -4.80
CA GLN A 115 13.57 -23.35 -4.10
C GLN A 115 13.55 -22.12 -5.01
N TYR A 116 13.18 -20.97 -4.45
CA TYR A 116 13.13 -19.68 -5.14
C TYR A 116 14.21 -18.74 -4.60
N ALA A 117 14.72 -17.86 -5.47
CA ALA A 117 15.38 -16.65 -5.02
C ALA A 117 14.33 -15.70 -4.45
N ILE A 118 14.28 -15.55 -3.12
CA ILE A 118 13.27 -14.77 -2.43
C ILE A 118 13.61 -13.28 -2.51
N ASN A 119 12.71 -12.48 -3.10
CA ASN A 119 12.83 -11.03 -3.09
C ASN A 119 12.26 -10.43 -1.81
N ALA A 120 12.84 -9.35 -1.33
CA ALA A 120 12.13 -8.45 -0.43
C ALA A 120 10.96 -7.76 -1.16
N PRO A 121 9.93 -7.28 -0.44
CA PRO A 121 8.76 -6.63 -1.05
C PRO A 121 9.10 -5.54 -2.08
N VAL A 122 8.30 -5.49 -3.14
CA VAL A 122 8.34 -4.46 -4.20
C VAL A 122 7.03 -3.69 -4.17
N SER A 123 7.09 -2.37 -4.00
CA SER A 123 5.94 -1.47 -4.12
C SER A 123 6.07 -0.65 -5.40
N ILE A 124 4.99 -0.56 -6.16
CA ILE A 124 4.95 0.18 -7.43
C ILE A 124 3.87 1.24 -7.35
N ASP A 125 4.16 2.41 -7.91
CA ASP A 125 3.19 3.43 -8.23
C ASP A 125 3.40 3.81 -9.70
N GLY A 126 2.40 3.56 -10.55
CA GLY A 126 2.51 3.87 -11.98
C GLY A 126 2.49 5.37 -12.25
N GLY A 127 1.86 6.16 -11.39
CA GLY A 127 1.68 7.59 -11.61
C GLY A 127 0.63 7.91 -12.67
N ALA A 128 0.95 8.83 -13.57
CA ALA A 128 0.04 9.36 -14.55
C ALA A 128 0.34 8.80 -15.95
N GLY A 129 -0.54 7.94 -16.44
CA GLY A 129 -0.66 7.68 -17.87
C GLY A 129 -1.26 6.33 -18.16
N THR A 130 -0.50 5.41 -18.72
CA THR A 130 -0.98 4.03 -18.92
C THR A 130 0.13 3.08 -18.58
N ASP A 131 0.06 2.57 -17.36
CA ASP A 131 1.18 1.90 -16.70
C ASP A 131 0.93 0.41 -16.59
N THR A 132 2.01 -0.36 -16.73
CA THR A 132 1.97 -1.83 -16.87
C THR A 132 2.87 -2.49 -15.84
N VAL A 133 2.32 -3.39 -15.03
CA VAL A 133 3.08 -4.31 -14.20
C VAL A 133 3.11 -5.68 -14.86
N VAL A 134 4.28 -6.29 -14.97
CA VAL A 134 4.50 -7.63 -15.53
C VAL A 134 5.24 -8.47 -14.48
N ILE A 135 4.57 -9.48 -13.96
CA ILE A 135 5.13 -10.47 -13.05
C ILE A 135 5.46 -11.72 -13.85
N ILE A 136 6.69 -12.20 -13.73
CA ILE A 136 7.18 -13.38 -14.45
C ILE A 136 7.62 -14.42 -13.43
N GLY A 137 7.05 -15.62 -13.51
CA GLY A 137 7.39 -16.78 -12.69
C GLY A 137 8.71 -17.45 -13.08
N THR A 138 8.84 -18.70 -12.67
CA THR A 138 9.98 -19.58 -12.94
C THR A 138 9.64 -20.59 -14.03
N GLU A 139 10.62 -21.38 -14.47
CA GLU A 139 10.39 -22.53 -15.35
C GLU A 139 9.95 -23.81 -14.60
N LEU A 140 9.61 -23.68 -13.32
CA LEU A 140 9.11 -24.75 -12.44
C LEU A 140 7.64 -24.48 -12.06
N PRO A 141 6.90 -25.49 -11.57
CA PRO A 141 5.54 -25.29 -11.09
C PRO A 141 5.46 -24.22 -9.99
N ASP A 142 4.75 -23.13 -10.30
CA ASP A 142 4.58 -21.98 -9.41
C ASP A 142 3.16 -21.91 -8.82
N ASN A 143 3.05 -21.27 -7.66
CA ASN A 143 1.76 -20.90 -7.06
C ASN A 143 1.69 -19.37 -6.89
N PHE A 144 0.68 -18.74 -7.48
CA PHE A 144 0.43 -17.30 -7.42
C PHE A 144 -0.91 -16.98 -6.76
N VAL A 145 -0.92 -15.92 -5.96
CA VAL A 145 -2.13 -15.27 -5.43
C VAL A 145 -2.22 -13.87 -6.01
N VAL A 146 -3.41 -13.54 -6.51
CA VAL A 146 -3.73 -12.22 -7.06
C VAL A 146 -4.85 -11.60 -6.23
N THR A 147 -4.62 -10.36 -5.78
CA THR A 147 -5.59 -9.54 -5.05
C THR A 147 -5.74 -8.17 -5.72
N ASN A 148 -6.62 -7.34 -5.16
CA ASN A 148 -6.77 -5.93 -5.52
C ASN A 148 -5.61 -5.04 -5.03
N GLU A 149 -4.73 -5.55 -4.17
CA GLU A 149 -3.58 -4.81 -3.63
C GLU A 149 -2.26 -5.21 -4.32
N GLY A 150 -2.21 -6.41 -4.90
CA GLY A 150 -0.96 -6.93 -5.46
C GLY A 150 -0.97 -8.40 -5.86
N ILE A 151 0.22 -8.90 -6.10
CA ILE A 151 0.49 -10.27 -6.58
C ILE A 151 1.65 -10.86 -5.75
N THR A 152 1.44 -12.07 -5.24
CA THR A 152 2.42 -12.81 -4.42
C THR A 152 2.57 -14.24 -4.94
N GLY A 153 3.79 -14.74 -5.04
CA GLY A 153 4.08 -16.10 -5.54
C GLY A 153 5.47 -16.22 -6.13
N ALA A 154 5.96 -17.45 -6.29
CA ALA A 154 7.29 -17.76 -6.87
C ALA A 154 8.48 -17.03 -6.19
N GLY A 155 8.37 -16.69 -4.90
CA GLY A 155 9.38 -15.89 -4.19
C GLY A 155 9.26 -14.38 -4.37
N LEU A 156 8.17 -13.90 -4.97
CA LEU A 156 7.87 -12.49 -5.20
C LEU A 156 6.72 -12.01 -4.30
N SER A 157 6.79 -10.74 -3.89
CA SER A 157 5.68 -10.03 -3.26
C SER A 157 5.66 -8.61 -3.82
N VAL A 158 4.65 -8.32 -4.63
CA VAL A 158 4.54 -7.06 -5.38
C VAL A 158 3.20 -6.40 -5.10
N THR A 159 3.21 -5.16 -4.61
CA THR A 159 2.04 -4.30 -4.52
C THR A 159 2.11 -3.21 -5.56
N PHE A 160 0.96 -2.74 -6.04
CA PHE A 160 0.92 -1.68 -7.04
C PHE A 160 -0.31 -0.79 -6.87
N ASP A 161 -0.09 0.50 -7.07
CA ASP A 161 -1.09 1.57 -7.13
C ASP A 161 -0.95 2.33 -8.45
N ASN A 162 -2.03 3.00 -8.89
CA ASN A 162 -2.06 3.83 -10.10
C ASN A 162 -1.51 3.12 -11.36
N VAL A 163 -1.94 1.88 -11.61
CA VAL A 163 -1.58 1.13 -12.83
C VAL A 163 -2.81 0.72 -13.61
N GLU A 164 -2.74 0.74 -14.94
CA GLU A 164 -3.87 0.35 -15.81
C GLU A 164 -3.83 -1.13 -16.20
N MET A 165 -2.67 -1.76 -16.14
CA MET A 165 -2.46 -3.14 -16.58
C MET A 165 -1.58 -3.91 -15.59
N ALA A 166 -2.01 -5.12 -15.25
CA ALA A 166 -1.22 -6.07 -14.47
C ALA A 166 -1.22 -7.43 -15.18
N GLU A 167 -0.04 -7.95 -15.47
CA GLU A 167 0.17 -9.24 -16.13
C GLU A 167 0.91 -10.20 -15.20
N VAL A 168 0.50 -11.46 -15.16
CA VAL A 168 1.25 -12.56 -14.53
C VAL A 168 1.49 -13.63 -15.57
N ASP A 169 2.74 -14.00 -15.78
CA ASP A 169 3.17 -15.08 -16.66
C ASP A 169 3.89 -16.17 -15.86
N GLY A 170 3.28 -17.37 -15.77
CA GLY A 170 3.86 -18.54 -15.11
C GLY A 170 5.01 -19.21 -15.88
N LEU A 171 5.28 -18.79 -17.12
CA LEU A 171 6.30 -19.39 -17.99
C LEU A 171 6.10 -20.89 -18.28
N GLU A 172 6.83 -21.77 -17.61
CA GLU A 172 6.83 -23.21 -17.83
C GLU A 172 6.61 -23.90 -16.50
N GLY A 173 5.86 -25.00 -16.47
CA GLY A 173 5.49 -25.62 -15.20
C GLY A 173 4.00 -25.94 -15.17
N ASP A 174 3.55 -26.70 -14.17
CA ASP A 174 2.13 -26.90 -13.92
C ASP A 174 1.69 -25.88 -12.86
N ASP A 175 1.33 -24.67 -13.28
CA ASP A 175 1.15 -23.52 -12.38
C ASP A 175 -0.25 -23.44 -11.78
N ASN A 176 -0.37 -22.87 -10.57
CA ASN A 176 -1.65 -22.57 -9.93
C ASN A 176 -1.82 -21.07 -9.68
N PHE A 177 -2.88 -20.49 -10.22
CA PHE A 177 -3.26 -19.09 -10.02
C PHE A 177 -4.53 -19.00 -9.17
N PHE A 178 -4.43 -18.39 -8.00
CA PHE A 178 -5.54 -18.10 -7.10
C PHE A 178 -5.92 -16.62 -7.19
N ILE A 179 -6.98 -16.31 -7.92
CA ILE A 179 -7.47 -14.95 -8.15
C ILE A 179 -8.56 -14.64 -7.13
N LEU A 180 -8.18 -13.98 -6.04
CA LEU A 180 -9.07 -13.65 -4.92
C LEU A 180 -9.82 -12.34 -5.13
N SER A 181 -9.16 -11.35 -5.74
CA SER A 181 -9.73 -10.07 -6.15
C SER A 181 -8.83 -9.43 -7.21
N THR A 182 -9.30 -8.35 -7.83
CA THR A 182 -8.52 -7.55 -8.79
C THR A 182 -8.76 -6.08 -8.51
N SER A 183 -7.76 -5.24 -8.76
CA SER A 183 -7.87 -3.80 -8.51
C SER A 183 -8.90 -3.15 -9.45
N GLU A 184 -9.65 -2.17 -8.94
CA GLU A 184 -10.68 -1.49 -9.73
C GLU A 184 -10.02 -0.66 -10.84
N GLY A 185 -10.52 -0.77 -12.07
CA GLY A 185 -9.98 -0.04 -13.21
C GLY A 185 -8.74 -0.67 -13.86
N VAL A 186 -8.15 -1.70 -13.25
CA VAL A 186 -6.96 -2.39 -13.75
C VAL A 186 -7.34 -3.58 -14.63
N VAL A 187 -6.72 -3.68 -15.80
CA VAL A 187 -6.84 -4.87 -16.66
C VAL A 187 -5.84 -5.92 -16.19
N THR A 188 -6.33 -6.93 -15.48
CA THR A 188 -5.51 -8.07 -15.04
C THR A 188 -5.49 -9.19 -16.07
N THR A 189 -4.31 -9.57 -16.54
CA THR A 189 -4.07 -10.68 -17.48
C THR A 189 -3.26 -11.77 -16.79
N ILE A 190 -3.73 -13.02 -16.80
CA ILE A 190 -3.00 -14.16 -16.25
C ILE A 190 -2.69 -15.15 -17.37
N ILE A 191 -1.44 -15.54 -17.48
CA ILE A 191 -0.89 -16.40 -18.52
C ILE A 191 -0.25 -17.60 -17.83
N GLY A 192 -0.79 -18.80 -18.06
CA GLY A 192 -0.23 -20.04 -17.49
C GLY A 192 0.96 -20.61 -18.28
N GLY A 193 1.19 -20.13 -19.50
CA GLY A 193 2.37 -20.54 -20.26
C GLY A 193 2.35 -22.00 -20.73
N MET A 194 3.45 -22.72 -20.50
CA MET A 194 3.68 -24.10 -20.92
C MET A 194 3.50 -25.10 -19.77
N GLY A 195 2.41 -25.85 -19.80
CA GLY A 195 2.20 -26.96 -18.88
C GLY A 195 0.71 -27.23 -18.69
N SER A 196 0.34 -27.79 -17.54
CA SER A 196 -1.04 -28.00 -17.12
C SER A 196 -1.41 -27.03 -16.01
N ASP A 197 -1.89 -25.85 -16.40
CA ASP A 197 -2.10 -24.75 -15.46
C ASP A 197 -3.54 -24.73 -14.92
N THR A 198 -3.68 -24.29 -13.68
CA THR A 198 -4.95 -24.19 -12.97
C THR A 198 -5.26 -22.76 -12.57
N PHE A 199 -6.47 -22.30 -12.88
CA PHE A 199 -6.96 -20.97 -12.52
C PHE A 199 -8.16 -21.11 -11.57
N SER A 200 -8.00 -20.64 -10.34
CA SER A 200 -9.03 -20.62 -9.30
C SER A 200 -9.49 -19.19 -9.06
N VAL A 201 -10.70 -18.85 -9.53
CA VAL A 201 -11.27 -17.49 -9.41
C VAL A 201 -12.29 -17.46 -8.27
N LEU A 202 -12.03 -16.61 -7.27
CA LEU A 202 -12.80 -16.49 -6.02
C LEU A 202 -12.92 -17.82 -5.25
N GLY A 203 -11.93 -18.71 -5.42
CA GLY A 203 -11.82 -19.97 -4.73
C GLY A 203 -10.85 -19.90 -3.56
N ASP A 204 -10.79 -20.98 -2.78
CA ASP A 204 -9.82 -21.11 -1.70
C ASP A 204 -8.40 -21.26 -2.27
N VAL A 205 -7.41 -20.75 -1.54
CA VAL A 205 -5.99 -21.05 -1.80
C VAL A 205 -5.70 -22.44 -1.25
N THR A 206 -5.41 -23.40 -2.12
CA THR A 206 -5.26 -24.82 -1.74
C THR A 206 -3.82 -25.31 -1.72
N GLU A 207 -2.90 -24.53 -2.26
CA GLU A 207 -1.48 -24.85 -2.36
C GLU A 207 -0.63 -23.83 -1.57
N THR A 208 0.58 -24.21 -1.19
CA THR A 208 1.50 -23.29 -0.50
C THR A 208 2.00 -22.22 -1.45
N VAL A 209 1.84 -20.96 -1.06
CA VAL A 209 2.28 -19.80 -1.84
C VAL A 209 3.54 -19.26 -1.19
N VAL A 210 4.65 -19.34 -1.91
CA VAL A 210 5.92 -18.75 -1.47
C VAL A 210 5.99 -17.33 -2.01
N GLY A 211 5.84 -16.35 -1.13
CA GLY A 211 6.03 -14.95 -1.46
C GLY A 211 7.49 -14.51 -1.29
N GLY A 212 7.73 -13.24 -1.59
CA GLY A 212 8.92 -12.53 -1.10
C GLY A 212 9.03 -12.62 0.42
N ALA A 213 10.11 -12.13 1.02
CA ALA A 213 10.27 -12.04 2.49
C ALA A 213 9.21 -11.08 3.09
N GLN A 214 7.96 -11.53 3.08
CA GLN A 214 6.88 -11.02 3.88
C GLN A 214 7.18 -11.53 5.27
N LEU A 215 7.63 -10.60 6.10
CA LEU A 215 7.23 -10.47 7.49
C LEU A 215 6.85 -11.80 8.13
N GLU A 216 7.77 -12.42 8.90
CA GLU A 216 7.55 -13.61 9.71
C GLU A 216 6.06 -13.80 10.08
N GLY A 217 5.37 -14.64 9.30
CA GLY A 217 3.92 -14.58 9.22
C GLY A 217 3.40 -15.28 8.00
N GLU A 218 2.77 -16.44 8.19
CA GLU A 218 2.04 -17.08 7.10
C GLU A 218 0.96 -16.11 6.59
N PRO A 219 0.75 -15.98 5.26
CA PRO A 219 -0.36 -15.21 4.73
C PRO A 219 -1.66 -15.81 5.27
N GLY A 220 -2.29 -15.10 6.20
CA GLY A 220 -3.58 -15.45 6.74
C GLY A 220 -4.65 -14.92 5.81
N VAL A 221 -5.30 -15.78 5.03
CA VAL A 221 -6.48 -15.36 4.26
C VAL A 221 -7.71 -15.49 5.16
N ILE A 222 -8.34 -14.37 5.50
CA ILE A 222 -9.69 -14.40 6.05
C ILE A 222 -10.66 -14.55 4.90
N THR A 223 -11.09 -15.78 4.65
CA THR A 223 -12.16 -16.07 3.69
C THR A 223 -13.53 -15.77 4.30
N HIS A 224 -14.34 -14.99 3.61
CA HIS A 224 -15.71 -14.68 4.01
C HIS A 224 -16.71 -15.58 3.28
N THR A 225 -17.37 -16.51 4.00
CA THR A 225 -18.49 -17.27 3.43
C THR A 225 -19.84 -16.65 3.77
N ILE A 226 -20.57 -16.21 2.74
CA ILE A 226 -22.00 -15.87 2.86
C ILE A 226 -22.83 -17.11 2.54
N SER A 227 -23.74 -17.50 3.45
CA SER A 227 -24.84 -18.42 3.15
C SER A 227 -26.16 -17.71 3.45
N THR A 228 -27.09 -17.73 2.49
CA THR A 228 -28.37 -17.02 2.56
C THR A 228 -29.45 -17.74 1.76
N ASP A 229 -30.67 -17.76 2.29
CA ASP A 229 -31.87 -18.28 1.62
C ASP A 229 -32.54 -17.23 0.71
N ASP A 230 -32.03 -16.00 0.71
CA ASP A 230 -32.53 -14.89 -0.08
C ASP A 230 -31.81 -14.81 -1.44
N GLY A 231 -32.57 -15.00 -2.53
CA GLY A 231 -32.04 -15.01 -3.90
C GLY A 231 -31.39 -13.71 -4.35
N GLN A 232 -31.61 -12.58 -3.65
CA GLN A 232 -30.94 -11.30 -3.95
C GLN A 232 -29.53 -11.20 -3.36
N TYR A 233 -29.23 -11.97 -2.30
CA TYR A 233 -27.92 -12.01 -1.66
C TYR A 233 -27.06 -13.21 -2.12
N SER A 234 -27.66 -14.17 -2.82
CA SER A 234 -26.95 -15.30 -3.46
C SER A 234 -25.82 -14.91 -4.44
N PRO A 235 -25.89 -13.79 -5.20
CA PRO A 235 -24.78 -13.35 -6.06
C PRO A 235 -23.75 -12.47 -5.35
N ILE A 236 -23.99 -12.03 -4.11
CA ILE A 236 -23.03 -11.20 -3.36
C ILE A 236 -21.88 -12.09 -2.90
N ARG A 237 -20.67 -11.63 -3.18
CA ARG A 237 -19.41 -12.19 -2.69
C ARG A 237 -18.74 -11.11 -1.86
N VAL A 238 -18.02 -11.52 -0.81
CA VAL A 238 -17.20 -10.64 0.01
C VAL A 238 -15.78 -11.09 -0.22
N ASP A 239 -14.92 -10.13 -0.55
CA ASP A 239 -13.53 -10.42 -0.86
C ASP A 239 -12.83 -11.03 0.36
N GLY A 240 -11.88 -11.92 0.09
CA GLY A 240 -10.98 -12.41 1.13
C GLY A 240 -10.10 -11.25 1.59
N VAL A 241 -9.90 -11.10 2.89
CA VAL A 241 -8.93 -10.13 3.41
C VAL A 241 -7.62 -10.87 3.60
N LEU A 242 -6.58 -10.43 2.89
CA LEU A 242 -5.22 -10.87 3.18
C LEU A 242 -4.79 -10.17 4.47
N VAL A 243 -4.49 -10.96 5.50
CA VAL A 243 -3.96 -10.47 6.75
C VAL A 243 -2.54 -10.98 6.86
N THR A 244 -1.59 -10.05 6.86
CA THR A 244 -0.21 -10.35 7.23
C THR A 244 -0.13 -10.36 8.75
N ILE A 245 0.04 -11.55 9.35
CA ILE A 245 0.25 -11.69 10.78
C ILE A 245 1.76 -11.64 11.01
N SER A 246 2.32 -10.49 11.36
CA SER A 246 3.72 -10.44 11.81
C SER A 246 3.82 -11.07 13.20
N GLU A 247 4.17 -12.35 13.28
CA GLU A 247 4.63 -12.99 14.50
C GLU A 247 6.14 -13.21 14.40
N ALA A 248 6.91 -12.71 15.37
CA ALA A 248 8.30 -13.10 15.43
C ALA A 248 8.35 -14.63 15.55
N ALA A 249 9.02 -15.32 14.61
CA ALA A 249 9.15 -16.77 14.69
C ALA A 249 9.82 -17.12 16.03
N GLU A 250 9.55 -18.30 16.57
CA GLU A 250 10.05 -18.70 17.89
C GLU A 250 11.60 -18.61 17.92
N GLY A 251 12.13 -17.56 18.56
CA GLY A 251 13.57 -17.29 18.63
C GLY A 251 14.12 -16.12 17.79
N GLN A 252 13.31 -15.47 16.96
CA GLN A 252 13.75 -14.37 16.08
C GLN A 252 13.36 -12.97 16.62
N THR A 253 13.97 -11.93 16.04
CA THR A 253 13.62 -10.51 16.28
C THR A 253 12.85 -9.98 15.08
N ALA A 254 11.71 -9.34 15.32
CA ALA A 254 10.94 -8.66 14.29
C ALA A 254 10.85 -7.16 14.56
N VAL A 255 10.48 -6.36 13.56
CA VAL A 255 10.13 -4.95 13.73
C VAL A 255 8.64 -4.76 13.46
N ALA A 256 7.93 -4.21 14.44
CA ALA A 256 6.58 -3.74 14.26
C ALA A 256 6.58 -2.24 13.98
N ILE A 257 5.91 -1.87 12.89
CA ILE A 257 5.55 -0.50 12.55
C ILE A 257 4.05 -0.39 12.73
N THR A 258 3.59 0.57 13.53
CA THR A 258 2.17 0.70 13.89
C THR A 258 1.71 2.13 13.68
N GLU A 259 0.77 2.30 12.76
CA GLU A 259 0.02 3.52 12.53
C GLU A 259 -1.33 3.46 13.28
N LEU A 260 -1.89 4.62 13.65
CA LEU A 260 -3.21 4.71 14.31
C LEU A 260 -4.36 4.90 13.29
N GLY A 261 -4.07 4.68 12.01
CA GLY A 261 -4.87 4.99 10.83
C GLY A 261 -3.93 5.22 9.65
N ARG A 262 -4.43 5.70 8.51
CA ARG A 262 -3.54 6.23 7.46
C ARG A 262 -2.80 7.45 8.00
N THR A 263 -1.49 7.52 7.77
CA THR A 263 -0.71 8.71 8.13
C THR A 263 -1.06 9.87 7.19
N ILE A 264 -1.56 10.98 7.73
CA ILE A 264 -1.95 12.18 6.94
C ILE A 264 -1.31 13.43 7.54
N VAL A 265 -0.62 14.22 6.72
CA VAL A 265 0.01 15.49 7.11
C VAL A 265 -0.41 16.61 6.18
N SER A 266 -0.19 17.85 6.59
CA SER A 266 -0.42 19.01 5.72
C SER A 266 0.65 20.07 5.87
N GLU A 267 0.83 20.83 4.81
CA GLU A 267 1.78 21.94 4.72
C GLU A 267 1.39 23.11 5.63
N PHE A 268 0.09 23.23 5.95
CA PHE A 268 -0.42 24.19 6.93
C PHE A 268 -0.28 23.71 8.40
N GLY A 269 0.46 22.65 8.67
CA GLY A 269 0.92 22.26 10.00
C GLY A 269 0.16 21.11 10.68
N LEU A 270 -0.59 20.30 9.93
CA LEU A 270 -1.05 19.01 10.42
C LEU A 270 0.15 18.05 10.47
N THR A 271 0.42 17.52 11.66
CA THR A 271 1.44 16.50 11.90
C THR A 271 0.77 15.21 12.36
N ASP A 272 1.40 14.09 12.05
CA ASP A 272 0.93 12.78 12.46
C ASP A 272 2.08 11.93 13.03
N THR A 273 1.75 10.81 13.64
CA THR A 273 2.72 9.94 14.29
C THR A 273 2.44 8.48 14.03
N TYR A 274 3.52 7.72 13.87
CA TYR A 274 3.50 6.26 13.94
C TYR A 274 4.57 5.78 14.92
N SER A 275 4.53 4.50 15.29
CA SER A 275 5.48 3.91 16.22
C SER A 275 6.24 2.73 15.64
N ILE A 276 7.51 2.61 16.03
CA ILE A 276 8.40 1.52 15.67
C ILE A 276 8.83 0.79 16.95
N GLN A 277 8.73 -0.54 16.97
CA GLN A 277 9.12 -1.36 18.10
C GLN A 277 9.82 -2.65 17.64
N LEU A 278 10.91 -3.05 18.32
CA LEU A 278 11.44 -4.40 18.17
C LEU A 278 10.63 -5.39 19.00
N LEU A 279 10.17 -6.45 18.34
CA LEU A 279 9.45 -7.58 18.91
C LEU A 279 10.35 -8.83 18.94
N GLY A 280 9.96 -9.84 19.73
CA GLY A 280 10.64 -11.12 19.77
C GLY A 280 11.84 -11.18 20.71
N THR A 281 12.85 -11.97 20.34
CA THR A 281 13.96 -12.37 21.23
C THR A 281 14.98 -11.25 21.37
N ILE A 282 15.37 -10.94 22.61
CA ILE A 282 16.48 -10.01 22.88
C ILE A 282 17.79 -10.79 22.70
N PRO A 283 18.75 -10.31 21.88
CA PRO A 283 20.06 -10.94 21.75
C PRO A 283 20.72 -11.13 23.12
N THR A 284 21.26 -12.32 23.37
CA THR A 284 21.92 -12.64 24.63
C THR A 284 23.26 -11.93 24.78
N GLU A 285 23.92 -11.66 23.66
CA GLU A 285 25.10 -10.81 23.59
C GLU A 285 24.70 -9.32 23.55
N ALA A 286 25.61 -8.45 24.00
CA ALA A 286 25.37 -7.02 24.00
C ALA A 286 25.37 -6.48 22.56
N THR A 287 24.18 -6.18 22.03
CA THR A 287 23.95 -5.78 20.65
C THR A 287 23.36 -4.38 20.58
N ILE A 288 23.79 -3.62 19.59
CA ILE A 288 23.21 -2.33 19.23
C ILE A 288 22.70 -2.43 17.79
N LEU A 289 21.43 -2.07 17.60
CA LEU A 289 20.77 -1.96 16.32
C LEU A 289 20.47 -0.48 16.05
N TYR A 290 20.88 -0.01 14.88
CA TYR A 290 20.53 1.32 14.39
C TYR A 290 19.44 1.15 13.32
N LEU A 291 18.30 1.81 13.52
CA LEU A 291 17.23 1.85 12.53
C LEU A 291 17.15 3.26 11.95
N VAL A 292 17.39 3.39 10.66
CA VAL A 292 17.30 4.66 9.93
C VAL A 292 15.89 4.79 9.38
N VAL A 293 15.26 5.92 9.68
CA VAL A 293 13.97 6.34 9.13
C VAL A 293 14.28 7.45 8.13
N SER A 294 13.89 7.29 6.88
CA SER A 294 14.15 8.26 5.81
C SER A 294 12.83 8.72 5.21
N ALA A 295 12.57 10.02 5.28
CA ALA A 295 11.43 10.64 4.63
C ALA A 295 11.64 10.67 3.12
N GLY A 296 10.58 10.43 2.38
CA GLY A 296 10.53 10.55 0.92
C GLY A 296 10.95 11.95 0.48
N VAL A 297 11.44 12.02 -0.74
CA VAL A 297 11.78 13.27 -1.43
C VAL A 297 10.68 13.59 -2.45
N PRO A 298 10.52 14.87 -2.83
CA PRO A 298 9.56 15.23 -3.88
C PRO A 298 9.86 14.48 -5.17
N SER A 299 8.80 14.18 -5.91
CA SER A 299 8.87 13.54 -7.22
C SER A 299 9.65 14.43 -8.20
N THR A 300 10.28 13.84 -9.20
CA THR A 300 10.96 14.63 -10.22
C THR A 300 9.98 15.49 -11.02
N THR A 301 8.77 14.99 -11.24
CA THR A 301 7.67 15.72 -11.88
C THR A 301 7.29 16.97 -11.08
N ASP A 302 7.04 16.84 -9.78
CA ASP A 302 6.66 18.00 -8.95
C ASP A 302 7.80 19.03 -8.90
N GLN A 303 9.07 18.58 -8.82
CA GLN A 303 10.24 19.46 -8.89
C GLN A 303 10.41 20.18 -10.24
N GLU A 304 9.98 19.56 -11.34
CA GLU A 304 10.01 20.17 -12.66
C GLU A 304 8.86 21.16 -12.86
N GLU A 305 7.67 20.85 -12.33
CA GLU A 305 6.52 21.77 -12.33
C GLU A 305 6.81 23.02 -11.49
N ASP A 306 7.31 22.83 -10.27
CA ASP A 306 7.79 23.91 -9.41
C ASP A 306 9.02 23.48 -8.59
N PRO A 307 10.21 24.08 -8.81
CA PRO A 307 11.41 23.79 -8.02
C PRO A 307 11.32 24.16 -6.53
N ALA A 308 10.23 24.80 -6.09
CA ALA A 308 9.94 25.03 -4.69
C ALA A 308 9.31 23.80 -3.99
N SER A 309 8.74 22.86 -4.75
CA SER A 309 8.10 21.64 -4.25
C SER A 309 8.95 20.94 -3.21
N ASP A 310 8.30 20.40 -2.19
CA ASP A 310 8.91 19.56 -1.20
C ASP A 310 7.88 18.58 -0.62
N THR A 311 8.31 17.74 0.33
CA THR A 311 7.49 16.65 0.85
C THR A 311 7.62 16.57 2.36
N LEU A 312 8.36 15.58 2.87
CA LEU A 312 8.27 15.17 4.26
C LEU A 312 9.53 15.45 5.06
N LEU A 313 9.31 15.65 6.35
CA LEU A 313 10.33 15.52 7.39
C LEU A 313 9.84 14.62 8.51
N VAL A 314 10.79 13.96 9.16
CA VAL A 314 10.57 13.08 10.30
C VAL A 314 11.31 13.59 11.54
N SER A 315 10.76 13.30 12.71
CA SER A 315 11.33 13.67 14.01
C SER A 315 11.16 12.56 15.04
N THR A 316 12.14 12.44 15.96
CA THR A 316 12.08 11.55 17.12
C THR A 316 11.76 12.27 18.43
N ASP A 317 11.75 13.61 18.41
CA ASP A 317 11.49 14.44 19.60
C ASP A 317 10.27 15.38 19.42
N GLY A 318 9.66 15.37 18.23
CA GLY A 318 8.52 16.22 17.87
C GLY A 318 8.87 17.70 17.68
N THR A 319 10.15 18.06 17.64
CA THR A 319 10.61 19.46 17.58
C THR A 319 11.71 19.71 16.56
N THR A 320 12.62 18.74 16.37
CA THR A 320 13.70 18.80 15.41
C THR A 320 13.37 17.86 14.25
N PHE A 321 13.08 18.44 13.10
CA PHE A 321 12.65 17.70 11.90
C PHE A 321 13.79 17.61 10.90
N ASN A 322 13.98 16.41 10.33
CA ASN A 322 15.05 16.10 9.40
C ASN A 322 14.53 15.16 8.29
N ARG A 323 15.26 15.09 7.17
CA ARG A 323 14.99 14.10 6.11
C ARG A 323 15.24 12.67 6.53
N ALA A 324 16.14 12.48 7.49
CA ALA A 324 16.37 11.17 8.07
C ALA A 324 16.69 11.30 9.56
N VAL A 325 16.24 10.32 10.33
CA VAL A 325 16.55 10.18 11.75
C VAL A 325 17.03 8.75 12.03
N VAL A 326 17.84 8.58 13.07
CA VAL A 326 18.36 7.28 13.47
C VAL A 326 17.86 6.92 14.86
N LEU A 327 17.13 5.82 14.95
CA LEU A 327 16.76 5.19 16.20
C LEU A 327 17.88 4.23 16.65
N THR A 328 18.13 4.18 17.94
CA THR A 328 19.07 3.24 18.54
C THR A 328 18.35 2.31 19.52
N PHE A 329 18.47 1.02 19.25
CA PHE A 329 17.99 -0.06 20.10
C PHE A 329 19.19 -0.81 20.67
N ASN A 330 19.19 -1.00 21.98
CA ASN A 330 20.29 -1.59 22.74
C ASN A 330 19.74 -2.73 23.58
N SER A 331 20.29 -3.94 23.38
CA SER A 331 19.77 -5.18 23.97
C SER A 331 19.76 -5.15 25.50
N LEU A 332 20.58 -4.31 26.13
CA LEU A 332 20.70 -4.20 27.58
C LEU A 332 19.77 -3.15 28.22
N THR A 333 19.20 -2.22 27.44
CA THR A 333 18.56 -1.03 28.02
C THR A 333 17.20 -0.66 27.43
N ASN A 334 16.99 -0.80 26.12
CA ASN A 334 15.81 -0.24 25.47
C ASN A 334 15.33 -1.03 24.24
N TRP A 335 15.74 -2.29 24.09
CA TRP A 335 15.42 -3.15 22.94
C TRP A 335 13.94 -3.12 22.54
N SER A 336 13.06 -3.43 23.47
CA SER A 336 11.62 -3.53 23.21
C SER A 336 10.85 -2.26 23.53
N VAL A 337 11.53 -1.11 23.69
CA VAL A 337 10.87 0.17 23.99
C VAL A 337 10.36 0.78 22.68
N PRO A 338 9.04 0.99 22.51
CA PRO A 338 8.50 1.65 21.33
C PRO A 338 9.09 3.05 21.14
N ARG A 339 9.35 3.41 19.89
CA ARG A 339 9.82 4.72 19.46
C ARG A 339 8.74 5.38 18.62
N THR A 340 8.35 6.59 19.00
CA THR A 340 7.43 7.39 18.21
C THR A 340 8.20 8.19 17.17
N ILE A 341 7.73 8.15 15.94
CA ILE A 341 8.16 9.04 14.86
C ILE A 341 7.04 10.04 14.61
N THR A 342 7.39 11.31 14.61
CA THR A 342 6.49 12.40 14.19
C THR A 342 6.82 12.77 12.75
N VAL A 343 5.78 12.89 11.94
CA VAL A 343 5.84 13.21 10.52
C VAL A 343 5.18 14.56 10.29
N GLN A 344 5.77 15.37 9.42
CA GLN A 344 5.17 16.61 8.95
C GLN A 344 5.47 16.81 7.46
N ALA A 345 4.60 17.55 6.78
CA ALA A 345 4.93 18.12 5.48
C ALA A 345 5.81 19.37 5.63
N ILE A 346 6.55 19.71 4.59
CA ILE A 346 7.30 20.95 4.47
C ILE A 346 6.39 21.97 3.79
N GLU A 347 6.11 23.09 4.45
CA GLU A 347 5.42 24.21 3.80
C GLU A 347 6.29 24.78 2.68
N ASP A 348 5.79 24.71 1.45
CA ASP A 348 6.41 25.36 0.30
C ASP A 348 5.44 26.32 -0.42
N SER A 349 5.52 26.45 -1.74
CA SER A 349 4.64 27.36 -2.49
C SER A 349 4.10 26.73 -3.78
N ALA A 350 4.40 25.46 -4.02
CA ALA A 350 4.02 24.70 -5.20
C ALA A 350 2.59 24.17 -5.03
N ALA A 351 1.77 24.29 -6.08
CA ALA A 351 0.35 23.90 -6.02
C ALA A 351 0.13 22.47 -6.54
N GLU A 352 0.81 21.50 -5.94
CA GLU A 352 0.81 20.09 -6.34
C GLU A 352 -0.59 19.47 -6.17
N GLY A 353 -1.29 19.80 -5.09
CA GLY A 353 -2.49 19.14 -4.59
C GLY A 353 -2.15 17.98 -3.67
N GLU A 354 -3.15 17.14 -3.36
CA GLU A 354 -2.90 15.95 -2.55
C GLU A 354 -1.84 15.05 -3.21
N ARG A 355 -0.87 14.62 -2.41
CA ARG A 355 0.23 13.73 -2.82
C ARG A 355 0.38 12.59 -1.83
N VAL A 356 1.02 11.52 -2.26
CA VAL A 356 1.47 10.45 -1.37
C VAL A 356 2.99 10.41 -1.43
N ALA A 357 3.62 10.44 -0.26
CA ALA A 357 5.05 10.23 -0.12
C ALA A 357 5.31 9.10 0.89
N LEU A 358 6.42 8.39 0.73
CA LEU A 358 6.77 7.30 1.63
C LEU A 358 7.74 7.72 2.73
N ILE A 359 7.74 6.95 3.81
CA ILE A 359 8.84 6.89 4.76
C ILE A 359 9.42 5.49 4.74
N SER A 360 10.70 5.39 4.36
CA SER A 360 11.40 4.12 4.25
C SER A 360 12.32 3.85 5.45
N HIS A 361 12.50 2.56 5.75
CA HIS A 361 13.21 2.11 6.95
C HIS A 361 14.37 1.18 6.60
N SER A 362 15.52 1.34 7.26
CA SER A 362 16.65 0.41 7.13
C SER A 362 17.28 0.09 8.48
N ILE A 363 17.88 -1.09 8.59
CA ILE A 363 18.67 -1.50 9.76
C ILE A 363 20.15 -1.51 9.41
N ILE A 364 20.95 -1.09 10.39
CA ILE A 364 22.41 -1.28 10.43
C ILE A 364 22.73 -1.97 11.75
N SER A 365 23.38 -3.13 11.69
CA SER A 365 23.79 -3.89 12.86
C SER A 365 25.08 -4.66 12.61
N THR A 366 25.79 -4.99 13.68
CA THR A 366 26.91 -5.96 13.58
C THR A 366 26.42 -7.41 13.55
N ASP A 367 25.14 -7.63 13.81
CA ASP A 367 24.49 -8.94 13.76
C ASP A 367 23.78 -9.09 12.40
N ALA A 368 24.27 -10.00 11.57
CA ALA A 368 23.75 -10.20 10.21
C ALA A 368 22.28 -10.66 10.20
N SER A 369 21.84 -11.40 11.24
CA SER A 369 20.44 -11.83 11.36
C SER A 369 19.49 -10.64 11.55
N LEU A 370 19.99 -9.56 12.14
CA LEU A 370 19.21 -8.34 12.34
C LEU A 370 19.24 -7.43 11.10
N GLU A 371 20.32 -7.44 10.33
CA GLU A 371 20.38 -6.70 9.05
C GLU A 371 19.44 -7.28 7.99
N ALA A 372 19.11 -8.56 8.09
CA ALA A 372 18.18 -9.26 7.19
C ALA A 372 16.70 -8.99 7.50
N ILE A 373 16.37 -8.27 8.58
CA ILE A 373 14.96 -8.02 8.93
C ILE A 373 14.31 -7.12 7.88
N ALA A 374 13.27 -7.64 7.22
CA ALA A 374 12.43 -6.86 6.31
C ALA A 374 11.64 -5.79 7.05
N LEU A 375 11.55 -4.59 6.46
CA LEU A 375 10.88 -3.43 7.07
C LEU A 375 9.87 -2.86 6.08
N PRO A 376 8.59 -2.73 6.46
CA PRO A 376 7.61 -2.06 5.60
C PRO A 376 7.88 -0.55 5.56
N ASP A 377 7.46 0.06 4.45
CA ASP A 377 7.40 1.51 4.32
C ASP A 377 6.06 2.04 4.86
N VAL A 378 6.04 3.30 5.27
CA VAL A 378 4.82 4.00 5.69
C VAL A 378 4.38 4.93 4.57
N GLN A 379 3.13 4.79 4.11
CA GLN A 379 2.54 5.71 3.16
C GLN A 379 1.97 6.93 3.88
N VAL A 380 2.31 8.12 3.41
CA VAL A 380 1.88 9.39 4.01
C VAL A 380 1.15 10.21 2.97
N THR A 381 -0.12 10.51 3.22
CA THR A 381 -0.86 11.48 2.41
C THR A 381 -0.47 12.89 2.84
N ILE A 382 0.01 13.68 1.88
CA ILE A 382 0.36 15.10 2.03
C ILE A 382 -0.78 15.93 1.46
N VAL A 383 -1.29 16.82 2.29
CA VAL A 383 -2.25 17.84 1.90
C VAL A 383 -1.51 19.14 1.61
N ASP A 384 -1.44 19.49 0.34
CA ASP A 384 -0.95 20.77 -0.17
C ASP A 384 -1.94 21.90 0.17
N ASP A 385 -1.43 22.97 0.76
CA ASP A 385 -2.20 24.14 1.14
C ASP A 385 -2.17 25.27 0.12
N ASP A 386 -1.41 25.19 -0.97
CA ASP A 386 -1.37 26.14 -2.08
C ASP A 386 -2.36 25.82 -3.20
N LYS A 387 -2.87 24.60 -3.26
CA LYS A 387 -3.99 24.23 -4.15
C LYS A 387 -5.33 24.25 -3.42
N PHE A 388 -6.25 25.07 -3.94
CA PHE A 388 -7.63 25.11 -3.46
C PHE A 388 -8.33 23.75 -3.60
N GLY A 389 -8.82 23.23 -2.48
CA GLY A 389 -9.46 21.92 -2.39
C GLY A 389 -10.33 21.78 -1.14
N ILE A 390 -10.99 20.62 -1.04
CA ILE A 390 -11.83 20.24 0.10
C ILE A 390 -11.45 18.81 0.46
N ILE A 391 -11.11 18.59 1.73
CA ILE A 391 -10.87 17.27 2.30
C ILE A 391 -12.11 16.79 3.02
N ILE A 392 -12.41 15.52 2.85
CA ILE A 392 -13.41 14.80 3.63
C ILE A 392 -12.68 13.67 4.36
N THR A 393 -12.68 13.73 5.70
CA THR A 393 -12.07 12.68 6.53
C THR A 393 -13.16 11.92 7.25
N GLU A 394 -13.30 10.63 6.92
CA GLU A 394 -14.24 9.72 7.58
C GLU A 394 -13.66 9.26 8.92
N SER A 395 -14.47 9.16 9.99
CA SER A 395 -13.93 8.90 11.33
C SER A 395 -13.22 7.56 11.51
N ASP A 396 -13.51 6.56 10.67
CA ASP A 396 -12.91 5.22 10.71
C ASP A 396 -12.48 4.73 9.31
N GLY A 397 -12.16 5.66 8.39
CA GLY A 397 -11.74 5.36 7.02
C GLY A 397 -12.84 4.84 6.07
N THR A 398 -14.06 4.65 6.59
CA THR A 398 -15.29 4.40 5.83
C THR A 398 -16.45 5.10 6.53
N THR A 399 -17.46 5.58 5.80
CA THR A 399 -18.75 6.01 6.38
C THR A 399 -19.79 4.89 6.30
N VAL A 400 -20.13 4.24 7.41
CA VAL A 400 -21.12 3.16 7.49
C VAL A 400 -22.19 3.43 8.53
N VAL A 401 -23.45 3.48 8.09
CA VAL A 401 -24.63 3.60 8.96
C VAL A 401 -25.60 2.44 8.75
N HIS A 402 -26.12 1.85 9.84
CA HIS A 402 -27.08 0.75 9.79
C HIS A 402 -28.50 1.20 10.15
N GLU A 403 -29.48 0.84 9.31
CA GLU A 403 -30.90 1.08 9.61
C GLU A 403 -31.34 0.26 10.84
N GLY A 404 -31.82 0.94 11.88
CA GLY A 404 -32.41 0.29 13.06
C GLY A 404 -31.43 -0.16 14.14
N GLY A 405 -30.16 0.30 14.11
CA GLY A 405 -29.16 0.01 15.13
C GLY A 405 -29.62 0.37 16.55
N ALA A 406 -29.45 -0.56 17.50
CA ALA A 406 -29.62 -0.26 18.93
C ALA A 406 -28.61 0.83 19.34
N ILE A 407 -28.98 1.73 20.26
CA ILE A 407 -28.09 2.78 20.78
C ILE A 407 -26.77 2.15 21.22
N GLY A 408 -25.69 2.38 20.47
CA GLY A 408 -24.37 1.77 20.68
C GLY A 408 -23.87 0.82 19.58
N VAL A 409 -24.65 0.55 18.53
CA VAL A 409 -24.20 -0.10 17.27
C VAL A 409 -24.57 0.85 16.12
N LEU A 410 -23.56 1.27 15.33
CA LEU A 410 -23.49 2.33 14.30
C LEU A 410 -24.84 2.83 13.70
N ALA A 411 -25.65 3.52 14.50
CA ALA A 411 -26.87 4.19 14.03
C ALA A 411 -26.58 5.57 13.42
N SER A 412 -25.35 6.06 13.59
CA SER A 412 -24.83 7.31 13.06
C SER A 412 -23.32 7.18 12.93
N ASP A 413 -22.77 7.82 11.90
CA ASP A 413 -21.35 7.93 11.64
C ASP A 413 -20.99 9.41 11.44
N THR A 414 -19.70 9.73 11.43
CA THR A 414 -19.19 11.08 11.32
C THR A 414 -18.09 11.20 10.27
N TYR A 415 -18.04 12.37 9.64
CA TYR A 415 -16.91 12.79 8.84
C TYR A 415 -16.67 14.27 9.08
N THR A 416 -15.44 14.73 8.86
CA THR A 416 -15.10 16.15 8.85
C THR A 416 -15.00 16.65 7.42
N VAL A 417 -15.16 17.95 7.24
CA VAL A 417 -14.96 18.65 5.97
C VAL A 417 -14.05 19.83 6.25
N GLU A 418 -12.92 19.90 5.55
CA GLU A 418 -11.91 20.94 5.75
C GLU A 418 -11.50 21.54 4.40
N LEU A 419 -11.16 22.83 4.38
CA LEU A 419 -10.57 23.46 3.19
C LEU A 419 -9.06 23.21 3.22
N THR A 420 -8.48 22.85 2.09
CA THR A 420 -7.02 22.67 1.98
C THR A 420 -6.28 24.01 1.97
N HIS A 421 -6.89 25.06 1.40
CA HIS A 421 -6.32 26.40 1.33
C HIS A 421 -7.13 27.41 2.14
N SER A 422 -6.46 28.23 2.94
CA SER A 422 -7.11 29.28 3.73
C SER A 422 -7.61 30.43 2.85
N LEU A 423 -8.84 30.88 3.05
CA LEU A 423 -9.40 31.97 2.24
C LEU A 423 -8.84 33.33 2.67
N ALA A 424 -8.46 34.16 1.68
CA ALA A 424 -8.03 35.52 1.95
C ALA A 424 -9.23 36.45 2.22
N GLY A 425 -9.19 37.19 3.34
CA GLY A 425 -10.13 38.29 3.58
C GLY A 425 -11.53 37.85 4.05
N SER A 426 -12.57 38.16 3.27
CA SER A 426 -13.98 37.88 3.60
C SER A 426 -14.66 36.95 2.59
N ASP A 427 -13.86 36.21 1.84
CA ASP A 427 -14.37 35.24 0.88
C ASP A 427 -15.00 34.05 1.63
N GLU A 428 -16.05 33.47 1.06
CA GLU A 428 -16.85 32.39 1.65
C GLU A 428 -16.91 31.23 0.67
N VAL A 429 -16.60 30.02 1.14
CA VAL A 429 -16.86 28.77 0.41
C VAL A 429 -18.11 28.13 0.99
N VAL A 430 -19.04 27.76 0.11
CA VAL A 430 -20.30 27.12 0.48
C VAL A 430 -20.28 25.68 -0.03
N VAL A 431 -20.36 24.72 0.90
CA VAL A 431 -20.46 23.29 0.58
C VAL A 431 -21.92 22.87 0.68
N ASP A 432 -22.53 22.57 -0.47
CA ASP A 432 -23.93 22.11 -0.56
C ASP A 432 -24.00 20.58 -0.40
N LEU A 433 -24.40 20.09 0.78
CA LEU A 433 -24.58 18.65 1.02
C LEU A 433 -25.97 18.19 0.56
N GLN A 434 -26.01 17.19 -0.32
CA GLN A 434 -27.25 16.54 -0.77
C GLN A 434 -27.30 15.09 -0.29
N HIS A 435 -28.45 14.66 0.22
CA HIS A 435 -28.64 13.29 0.69
C HIS A 435 -29.96 12.69 0.20
N GLY A 436 -30.00 11.35 0.11
CA GLY A 436 -31.21 10.60 -0.20
C GLY A 436 -32.23 10.58 0.94
N ALA A 437 -33.44 10.09 0.67
CA ALA A 437 -34.51 10.03 1.68
C ALA A 437 -34.21 9.11 2.88
N ASP A 438 -33.25 8.20 2.70
CA ASP A 438 -32.90 7.14 3.66
C ASP A 438 -31.77 7.55 4.62
N VAL A 439 -31.15 8.72 4.41
CA VAL A 439 -30.05 9.25 5.23
C VAL A 439 -30.49 10.58 5.84
N ASN A 440 -30.05 10.87 7.07
CA ASN A 440 -30.17 12.21 7.67
C ASN A 440 -28.79 12.70 8.09
N LEU A 441 -28.47 13.94 7.77
CA LEU A 441 -27.22 14.59 8.19
C LEU A 441 -27.42 15.42 9.46
N SER A 442 -26.41 15.44 10.33
CA SER A 442 -26.37 16.30 11.51
C SER A 442 -24.92 16.72 11.80
N HIS A 443 -24.72 17.90 12.39
CA HIS A 443 -23.39 18.48 12.64
C HIS A 443 -23.09 18.56 14.14
N GLY A 444 -21.83 18.32 14.53
CA GLY A 444 -21.36 18.40 15.92
C GLY A 444 -20.65 19.73 16.23
N TYR A 445 -21.18 20.50 17.20
CA TYR A 445 -20.65 21.71 17.86
C TYR A 445 -21.01 23.12 17.29
N PRO A 446 -21.07 24.17 18.17
CA PRO A 446 -21.79 25.41 17.90
C PRO A 446 -20.90 26.46 17.23
N ALA A 447 -21.30 26.85 16.03
CA ALA A 447 -21.24 28.21 15.48
C ALA A 447 -20.29 29.20 16.18
N TYR A 448 -19.14 29.45 15.56
CA TYR A 448 -18.83 30.85 15.26
C TYR A 448 -19.82 31.27 14.17
N LEU A 449 -20.93 31.89 14.61
CA LEU A 449 -21.92 32.58 13.78
C LEU A 449 -22.62 31.79 12.65
N ALA A 450 -23.40 30.76 12.98
CA ALA A 450 -24.43 30.23 12.08
C ALA A 450 -25.75 29.97 12.84
N HIS A 451 -26.82 30.67 12.43
CA HIS A 451 -28.18 30.44 12.93
C HIS A 451 -28.81 29.25 12.19
N VAL A 452 -29.21 28.22 12.94
CA VAL A 452 -29.83 26.99 12.39
C VAL A 452 -31.35 27.11 12.35
N HIS A 453 -31.97 26.80 11.20
CA HIS A 453 -33.40 26.49 11.10
C HIS A 453 -33.64 25.24 10.24
N GLN A 454 -34.11 24.17 10.88
CA GLN A 454 -34.51 22.91 10.23
C GLN A 454 -35.97 22.97 9.76
N ARG A 455 -36.28 22.44 8.56
CA ARG A 455 -37.64 22.02 8.20
C ARG A 455 -37.65 20.73 7.38
N ARG A 456 -38.47 19.77 7.83
CA ARG A 456 -38.82 18.52 7.12
C ARG A 456 -39.82 18.78 5.98
N ASP A 457 -39.65 18.10 4.86
CA ASP A 457 -40.69 17.99 3.83
C ASP A 457 -41.80 17.00 4.26
N PRO A 458 -43.10 17.32 4.04
CA PRO A 458 -44.20 16.46 4.47
C PRO A 458 -44.56 15.37 3.44
N VAL A 459 -44.66 14.13 3.94
CA VAL A 459 -45.15 12.93 3.23
C VAL A 459 -46.60 13.11 2.77
N HIS A 460 -46.84 12.80 1.50
CA HIS A 460 -48.15 12.80 0.84
C HIS A 460 -49.07 11.69 1.41
N ARG A 461 -50.08 12.05 2.22
CA ARG A 461 -51.18 11.14 2.60
C ARG A 461 -52.36 11.31 1.66
N GLN A 462 -52.65 10.30 0.83
CA GLN A 462 -53.88 10.22 0.05
C GLN A 462 -55.09 10.04 0.99
N GLY A 463 -56.03 10.98 0.95
CA GLY A 463 -57.33 10.91 1.62
C GLY A 463 -58.45 11.05 0.60
N HIS A 464 -59.23 9.97 0.43
CA HIS A 464 -60.39 9.88 -0.43
C HIS A 464 -61.48 10.93 -0.14
N SER A 465 -62.04 11.50 -1.20
CA SER A 465 -63.11 12.51 -1.18
C SER A 465 -64.51 11.92 -0.93
N ALA A 466 -65.32 12.63 -0.15
CA ALA A 466 -66.78 12.53 -0.17
C ALA A 466 -67.42 13.93 -0.35
N GLY A 467 -68.43 14.05 -1.22
CA GLY A 467 -69.57 14.95 -0.99
C GLY A 467 -69.67 16.32 -1.69
N ARG A 468 -69.95 16.32 -2.99
CA ARG A 468 -71.04 17.07 -3.70
C ARG A 468 -71.61 18.40 -3.11
N ARG A 469 -71.49 19.52 -3.88
CA ARG A 469 -72.55 20.40 -4.49
C ARG A 469 -72.35 21.95 -4.39
N ARG A 470 -72.42 22.56 -5.59
CA ARG A 470 -73.10 23.83 -6.03
C ARG A 470 -72.44 25.23 -5.88
N SER A 471 -72.06 25.77 -7.05
CA SER A 471 -72.42 27.04 -7.74
C SER A 471 -72.50 28.39 -6.99
N GLY A 472 -71.81 29.41 -7.54
CA GLY A 472 -72.20 30.84 -7.44
C GLY A 472 -71.08 31.89 -7.59
N GLU A 473 -70.99 32.52 -8.77
CA GLU A 473 -70.60 33.90 -9.14
C GLU A 473 -69.53 34.79 -8.43
N TYR A 474 -68.54 35.20 -9.24
CA TYR A 474 -68.12 36.57 -9.68
C TYR A 474 -67.33 37.60 -8.81
N ARG A 475 -66.11 37.94 -9.32
CA ARG A 475 -65.20 39.14 -9.20
C ARG A 475 -64.67 39.57 -7.81
N ALA A 476 -63.44 40.07 -7.58
CA ALA A 476 -62.08 40.24 -8.17
C ALA A 476 -61.33 41.20 -7.18
N PRO A 477 -60.03 41.58 -7.30
CA PRO A 477 -58.80 40.97 -7.83
C PRO A 477 -57.65 40.91 -6.77
N GLU A 478 -56.50 40.28 -7.07
CA GLU A 478 -55.12 40.77 -6.79
C GLU A 478 -54.04 39.65 -6.76
N ASN A 479 -53.00 39.87 -7.58
CA ASN A 479 -51.56 39.66 -7.37
C ASN A 479 -51.02 38.40 -6.65
N ARG A 480 -50.13 37.65 -7.34
CA ARG A 480 -48.84 37.05 -6.85
C ARG A 480 -48.26 36.08 -7.91
N THR A 481 -47.16 36.43 -8.59
CA THR A 481 -45.74 36.14 -8.29
C THR A 481 -45.29 34.68 -8.43
N ARG A 482 -44.30 34.54 -9.32
CA ARG A 482 -43.08 33.70 -9.29
C ARG A 482 -43.22 32.20 -9.06
N HIS A 483 -42.78 31.45 -10.07
CA HIS A 483 -42.21 30.11 -9.97
C HIS A 483 -41.32 29.99 -8.72
N GLN A 484 -41.67 29.08 -7.82
CA GLN A 484 -40.88 28.72 -6.65
C GLN A 484 -39.74 27.79 -7.07
N HIS A 485 -38.50 28.23 -6.83
CA HIS A 485 -37.33 27.37 -6.74
C HIS A 485 -37.46 26.43 -5.52
N ARG A 486 -36.93 25.22 -5.66
CA ARG A 486 -36.73 24.24 -4.57
C ARG A 486 -35.77 24.83 -3.52
N PRO A 487 -35.91 24.49 -2.23
CA PRO A 487 -34.98 24.98 -1.21
C PRO A 487 -33.63 24.25 -1.31
N VAL A 488 -32.55 25.01 -1.13
CA VAL A 488 -31.16 24.58 -1.00
C VAL A 488 -30.74 25.01 0.40
N ASP A 489 -30.21 24.10 1.21
CA ASP A 489 -29.66 24.44 2.52
C ASP A 489 -28.19 24.84 2.34
N ARG A 490 -27.87 26.07 2.73
CA ARG A 490 -26.54 26.71 2.55
C ARG A 490 -25.85 26.86 3.89
N PHE A 491 -24.56 26.55 3.93
CA PHE A 491 -23.74 26.71 5.13
C PHE A 491 -22.41 27.41 4.79
N PRO A 492 -21.99 28.45 5.53
CA PRO A 492 -20.62 28.93 5.53
C PRO A 492 -19.72 27.91 6.24
N VAL A 493 -18.53 27.66 5.70
CA VAL A 493 -17.42 27.05 6.44
C VAL A 493 -16.49 28.15 6.93
#